data_AF-A0A1T2L601-F1
#
_entry.id   AF-A0A1T2L601-F1
#
_cell.length_a   1.000
_cell.length_b   1.000
_cell.length_c   1.000
_cell.angle_alpha   90.00
_cell.angle_beta   90.00
_cell.angle_gamma   90.00
#
_symmetry.space_group_name_H-M   'P 1'
#
loop_
_entity.id
_entity.type
_entity.pdbx_description
1 polymer ?
#
loop_
_entity_poly.entity_id
_entity_poly.type
_entity_poly.pdbx_seq_one_letter_code
_entity_poly.pdbx_strand_id
1 'polypeptide(L)'
;MLRYLKTVTIAGFALLLILLAGMAVYAVMQLQSSHNTLNKITSENNRKIQIATEMQVAGYRRTDYLYNMLLVDDAFSRDEKFMAFTHEGYEVGKARRLIRESGMGPEEKAIYNHQSELIELVLVVQDRVVDLATASDLEAARSLMLREAIPI
;
A
#
# COMPACT_ATOMS: atom_id res chain seq x y z
N MET A 1 -39.62 -60.58 -18.35
CA MET A 1 -39.36 -59.29 -19.02
C MET A 1 -39.61 -58.07 -18.12
N LEU A 2 -40.82 -57.86 -17.58
CA LEU A 2 -41.16 -56.68 -16.76
C LEU A 2 -40.25 -56.42 -15.53
N ARG A 3 -39.79 -57.48 -14.86
CA ARG A 3 -38.96 -57.37 -13.66
C ARG A 3 -37.54 -56.86 -13.98
N TYR A 4 -37.03 -57.16 -15.17
CA TYR A 4 -35.71 -56.73 -15.65
C TYR A 4 -35.73 -55.25 -16.05
N LEU A 5 -36.81 -54.81 -16.71
CA LEU A 5 -37.03 -53.39 -17.04
C LEU A 5 -37.07 -52.52 -15.78
N LYS A 6 -37.80 -52.94 -14.74
CA LYS A 6 -37.88 -52.21 -13.46
C LYS A 6 -36.51 -52.02 -12.81
N THR A 7 -35.70 -53.07 -12.73
CA THR A 7 -34.35 -52.99 -12.11
C THR A 7 -33.43 -52.07 -12.89
N VAL A 8 -33.46 -52.13 -14.23
CA VAL A 8 -32.64 -51.26 -15.09
C VAL A 8 -33.06 -49.78 -14.94
N THR A 9 -34.36 -49.48 -14.89
CA THR A 9 -34.83 -48.10 -14.67
C THR A 9 -34.47 -47.57 -13.29
N ILE A 10 -34.56 -48.40 -12.23
CA ILE A 10 -34.18 -47.99 -10.87
C ILE A 10 -32.68 -47.73 -10.78
N ALA A 11 -31.85 -48.61 -11.38
CA ALA A 11 -30.41 -48.43 -11.41
C ALA A 11 -30.00 -47.17 -12.20
N GLY A 12 -30.61 -46.92 -13.35
CA GLY A 12 -30.37 -45.70 -14.13
C GLY A 12 -30.76 -44.44 -13.37
N PHE A 13 -31.91 -44.45 -12.69
CA PHE A 13 -32.34 -43.32 -11.88
C PHE A 13 -31.43 -43.08 -10.67
N ALA A 14 -30.99 -44.14 -9.98
CA ALA A 14 -30.03 -44.05 -8.88
C ALA A 14 -28.68 -43.49 -9.35
N LEU A 15 -28.21 -43.91 -10.52
CA LEU A 15 -26.99 -43.38 -11.13
C LEU A 15 -27.11 -41.87 -11.41
N LEU A 16 -28.24 -41.43 -11.98
CA LEU A 16 -28.51 -40.01 -12.22
C LEU A 16 -28.55 -39.20 -10.93
N LEU A 17 -29.15 -39.72 -9.87
CA LEU A 17 -29.16 -39.07 -8.56
C LEU A 17 -27.75 -38.94 -7.97
N ILE A 18 -26.92 -39.98 -8.07
CA ILE A 18 -25.52 -39.95 -7.63
C ILE A 18 -24.73 -38.90 -8.42
N LEU A 19 -24.93 -38.84 -9.74
CA LEU A 19 -24.30 -37.83 -10.60
C LEU A 19 -24.73 -36.42 -10.22
N LEU A 20 -26.03 -36.17 -10.03
CA LEU A 20 -26.56 -34.88 -9.60
C LEU A 20 -25.99 -34.46 -8.24
N ALA A 21 -25.97 -35.38 -7.27
CA ALA A 21 -25.40 -35.12 -5.96
C ALA A 21 -23.90 -34.82 -6.04
N GLY A 22 -23.15 -35.59 -6.84
CA GLY A 22 -21.72 -35.37 -7.08
C GLY A 22 -21.44 -34.01 -7.73
N MET A 23 -22.24 -33.61 -8.71
CA MET A 23 -22.14 -32.29 -9.34
C MET A 23 -22.47 -31.16 -8.36
N ALA A 24 -23.49 -31.32 -7.52
CA ALA A 24 -23.85 -30.33 -6.51
C ALA A 24 -22.71 -30.14 -5.49
N VAL A 25 -22.12 -31.24 -5.00
CA VAL A 25 -20.96 -31.19 -4.10
C VAL A 25 -19.76 -30.53 -4.79
N TYR A 26 -19.46 -30.92 -6.03
CA TYR A 26 -18.37 -30.32 -6.81
C TYR A 26 -18.57 -28.81 -7.01
N ALA A 27 -19.79 -28.38 -7.35
CA ALA A 27 -20.12 -26.97 -7.54
C ALA A 27 -19.91 -26.16 -6.25
N VAL A 28 -20.31 -26.69 -5.09
CA VAL A 28 -20.09 -26.05 -3.79
C VAL A 28 -18.60 -25.94 -3.47
N MET A 29 -17.83 -27.03 -3.67
CA MET A 29 -16.38 -27.02 -3.44
C MET A 29 -15.66 -26.01 -4.35
N GLN A 30 -16.05 -25.94 -5.62
CA GLN A 30 -15.50 -25.00 -6.59
C GLN A 30 -15.81 -23.55 -6.21
N LEU A 31 -17.06 -23.26 -5.83
CA LEU A 31 -17.46 -21.92 -5.35
C LEU A 31 -16.64 -21.50 -4.14
N GLN A 32 -16.42 -22.40 -3.18
CA GLN A 32 -15.66 -22.10 -1.97
C GLN A 32 -14.17 -21.86 -2.26
N SER A 33 -13.57 -22.62 -3.19
CA SER A 33 -12.20 -22.39 -3.66
C SER A 33 -12.04 -21.04 -4.37
N SER A 34 -12.98 -20.68 -5.25
CA SER A 34 -12.99 -19.38 -5.93
C SER A 34 -13.21 -18.22 -4.96
N HIS A 35 -14.11 -18.37 -3.99
CA HIS A 35 -14.37 -17.34 -2.98
C HIS A 35 -13.16 -17.13 -2.06
N ASN A 36 -12.48 -18.21 -1.66
CA ASN A 36 -11.26 -18.12 -0.85
C ASN A 36 -10.10 -17.45 -1.61
N THR A 37 -9.95 -17.75 -2.90
CA THR A 37 -8.93 -17.13 -3.75
C THR A 37 -9.20 -15.63 -3.94
N LEU A 38 -10.45 -15.24 -4.22
CA LEU A 38 -10.84 -13.84 -4.33
C LEU A 38 -10.62 -13.09 -3.02
N ASN A 39 -11.07 -13.63 -1.88
CA ASN A 39 -10.88 -13.01 -0.57
C ASN A 39 -9.40 -12.79 -0.25
N LYS A 40 -8.54 -13.77 -0.58
CA LYS A 40 -7.09 -13.66 -0.39
C LYS A 40 -6.50 -12.53 -1.23
N ILE A 41 -6.77 -12.52 -2.54
CA ILE A 41 -6.26 -11.49 -3.47
C ILE A 41 -6.76 -10.10 -3.06
N THR A 42 -8.05 -9.97 -2.76
CA THR A 42 -8.62 -8.69 -2.33
C THR A 42 -8.03 -8.23 -1.00
N SER A 43 -7.79 -9.14 -0.04
CA SER A 43 -7.16 -8.80 1.24
C SER A 43 -5.71 -8.32 1.08
N GLU A 44 -4.93 -8.98 0.21
CA GLU A 44 -3.54 -8.59 -0.08
C GLU A 44 -3.48 -7.24 -0.80
N ASN A 45 -4.34 -7.01 -1.79
CA ASN A 45 -4.44 -5.74 -2.49
C ASN A 45 -4.91 -4.60 -1.58
N ASN A 46 -5.93 -4.84 -0.75
CA ASN A 46 -6.40 -3.85 0.23
C ASN A 46 -5.28 -3.48 1.22
N ARG A 47 -4.47 -4.45 1.64
CA ARG A 47 -3.33 -4.18 2.51
C ARG A 47 -2.28 -3.30 1.83
N LYS A 48 -1.95 -3.57 0.56
CA LYS A 48 -1.03 -2.72 -0.22
C LYS A 48 -1.56 -1.29 -0.38
N ILE A 49 -2.85 -1.13 -0.70
CA ILE A 49 -3.51 0.17 -0.81
C ILE A 49 -3.42 0.94 0.51
N GLN A 50 -3.69 0.26 1.64
CA GLN A 50 -3.57 0.87 2.95
C GLN A 50 -2.14 1.36 3.22
N ILE A 51 -1.12 0.53 2.97
CA ILE A 51 0.28 0.90 3.17
C ILE A 51 0.68 2.07 2.25
N ALA A 52 0.25 2.07 0.98
CA ALA A 52 0.51 3.17 0.06
C ALA A 52 -0.15 4.47 0.52
N THR A 53 -1.37 4.39 1.05
CA THR A 53 -2.08 5.54 1.65
C THR A 53 -1.34 6.06 2.87
N GLU A 54 -0.93 5.18 3.79
CA GLU A 54 -0.15 5.53 4.98
C GLU A 54 1.17 6.22 4.60
N MET A 55 1.87 5.70 3.57
CA MET A 55 3.08 6.31 3.02
C MET A 55 2.83 7.73 2.48
N GLN A 56 1.76 7.92 1.71
CA GLN A 56 1.41 9.21 1.14
C GLN A 56 1.08 10.23 2.24
N VAL A 57 0.28 9.84 3.24
CA VAL A 57 -0.07 10.71 4.35
C VAL A 57 1.17 11.07 5.18
N ALA A 58 2.06 10.11 5.46
CA ALA A 58 3.32 10.39 6.14
C ALA A 58 4.21 11.35 5.32
N GLY A 59 4.27 11.18 4.00
CA GLY A 59 4.96 12.11 3.10
C GLY A 59 4.43 13.54 3.19
N TYR A 60 3.10 13.73 3.19
CA TYR A 60 2.50 15.05 3.36
C TYR A 60 2.75 15.66 4.73
N ARG A 61 2.58 14.88 5.82
CA ARG A 61 2.86 15.35 7.18
C ARG A 61 4.32 15.73 7.35
N ARG A 62 5.25 14.98 6.74
CA ARG A 62 6.66 15.34 6.74
C ARG A 62 6.90 16.72 6.13
N THR A 63 6.35 16.99 4.94
CA THR A 63 6.47 18.30 4.30
C THR A 63 5.82 19.42 5.13
N ASP A 64 4.68 19.14 5.76
CA ASP A 64 4.02 20.08 6.67
C ASP A 64 4.90 20.42 7.88
N TYR A 65 5.51 19.42 8.53
CA TYR A 65 6.44 19.68 9.63
C TYR A 65 7.68 20.45 9.20
N LEU A 66 8.22 20.17 8.01
CA LEU A 66 9.31 20.94 7.43
C LEU A 66 8.92 22.41 7.24
N TYR A 67 7.74 22.68 6.69
CA TYR A 67 7.24 24.04 6.52
C TYR A 67 7.04 24.76 7.87
N ASN A 68 6.40 24.09 8.83
CA ASN A 68 6.20 24.61 10.18
C ASN A 68 7.52 24.90 10.90
N MET A 69 8.55 24.08 10.69
CA MET A 69 9.89 24.31 11.24
C MET A 69 10.48 25.66 10.80
N LEU A 70 10.16 26.09 9.58
CA LEU A 70 10.56 27.40 9.09
C LEU A 70 9.74 28.51 9.75
N LEU A 71 8.43 28.31 9.96
CA LEU A 71 7.53 29.35 10.47
C LEU A 71 7.67 29.69 11.96
N VAL A 72 8.19 28.77 12.78
CA VAL A 72 8.33 29.00 14.23
C VAL A 72 9.57 29.84 14.56
N ASP A 73 9.41 30.84 15.42
CA ASP A 73 10.53 31.69 15.87
C ASP A 73 11.35 31.01 16.97
N ASP A 74 10.66 30.39 17.92
CA ASP A 74 11.26 29.71 19.08
C ASP A 74 12.06 28.46 18.67
N ALA A 75 13.28 28.35 19.19
CA ALA A 75 14.21 27.28 18.84
C ALA A 75 13.78 25.91 19.40
N PHE A 76 13.14 25.87 20.58
CA PHE A 76 12.64 24.61 21.14
C PHE A 76 11.45 24.07 20.35
N SER A 77 10.53 24.95 19.99
CA SER A 77 9.40 24.63 19.11
C SER A 77 9.88 24.12 17.74
N ARG A 78 10.98 24.67 17.21
CA ARG A 78 11.62 24.21 15.97
C ARG A 78 12.16 22.79 16.09
N ASP A 79 12.83 22.48 17.20
CA ASP A 79 13.35 21.14 17.47
C ASP A 79 12.23 20.09 17.54
N GLU A 80 11.10 20.43 18.16
CA GLU A 80 9.91 19.56 18.15
C GLU A 80 9.41 19.27 16.72
N LYS A 81 9.39 20.28 15.85
CA LYS A 81 9.03 20.09 14.43
C LYS A 81 10.05 19.25 13.67
N PHE A 82 11.34 19.43 13.96
CA PHE A 82 12.40 18.60 13.38
C PHE A 82 12.26 17.12 13.79
N MET A 83 11.96 16.85 15.06
CA MET A 83 11.70 15.49 15.54
C MET A 83 10.48 14.88 14.85
N ALA A 84 9.39 15.64 14.70
CA ALA A 84 8.20 15.19 13.98
C ALA A 84 8.47 14.94 12.48
N PHE A 85 9.22 15.83 11.81
CA PHE A 85 9.69 15.64 10.44
C PHE A 85 10.47 14.34 10.27
N THR A 86 11.41 14.08 11.19
CA THR A 86 12.24 12.88 11.19
C THR A 86 11.40 11.62 11.40
N HIS A 87 10.43 11.67 12.31
CA HIS A 87 9.50 10.56 12.55
C HIS A 87 8.66 10.21 11.31
N GLU A 88 8.08 11.21 10.64
CA GLU A 88 7.31 10.95 9.42
C GLU A 88 8.21 10.43 8.28
N GLY A 89 9.46 10.89 8.18
CA GLY A 89 10.45 10.30 7.27
C GLY A 89 10.70 8.82 7.52
N TYR A 90 10.76 8.41 8.79
CA TYR A 90 10.84 6.99 9.17
C TYR A 90 9.59 6.22 8.73
N GLU A 91 8.37 6.76 8.95
CA GLU A 91 7.13 6.09 8.56
C GLU A 91 7.01 5.91 7.03
N VAL A 92 7.46 6.90 6.24
CA VAL A 92 7.61 6.74 4.78
C VAL A 92 8.54 5.58 4.45
N GLY A 93 9.74 5.55 5.03
CA GLY A 93 10.72 4.48 4.80
C GLY A 93 10.21 3.09 5.20
N LYS A 94 9.48 3.01 6.32
CA LYS A 94 8.82 1.79 6.81
C LYS A 94 7.75 1.30 5.84
N ALA A 95 6.85 2.18 5.39
CA ALA A 95 5.81 1.82 4.43
C ALA A 95 6.40 1.34 3.09
N ARG A 96 7.44 2.01 2.59
CA ARG A 96 8.18 1.58 1.37
C ARG A 96 8.78 0.18 1.51
N ARG A 97 9.25 -0.17 2.70
CA ARG A 97 9.80 -1.50 3.00
C ARG A 97 8.70 -2.56 2.99
N LEU A 98 7.56 -2.27 3.63
CA LEU A 98 6.41 -3.17 3.67
C LEU A 98 5.82 -3.44 2.27
N ILE A 99 5.73 -2.42 1.40
CA ILE A 99 5.31 -2.61 0.00
C ILE A 99 6.26 -3.57 -0.71
N ARG A 100 7.58 -3.37 -0.57
CA ARG A 100 8.58 -4.25 -1.19
C ARG A 100 8.50 -5.69 -0.68
N GLU A 101 8.26 -5.88 0.63
CA GLU A 101 8.11 -7.20 1.26
C GLU A 101 6.80 -7.90 0.86
N SER A 102 5.74 -7.15 0.53
CA SER A 102 4.45 -7.69 0.09
C SER A 102 4.47 -8.33 -1.30
N GLY A 103 5.58 -8.21 -2.03
CA GLY A 103 5.72 -8.66 -3.41
C GLY A 103 5.09 -7.70 -4.40
N MET A 104 5.77 -7.46 -5.53
CA MET A 104 5.31 -6.53 -6.56
C MET A 104 5.29 -7.22 -7.93
N GLY A 105 4.21 -7.03 -8.68
CA GLY A 105 4.17 -7.31 -10.10
C GLY A 105 5.05 -6.36 -10.92
N PRO A 106 5.26 -6.62 -12.23
CA PRO A 106 6.11 -5.77 -13.08
C PRO A 106 5.67 -4.31 -13.14
N GLU A 107 4.36 -4.06 -13.23
CA GLU A 107 3.78 -2.71 -13.26
C GLU A 107 3.96 -1.98 -11.93
N GLU A 108 3.61 -2.63 -10.81
CA GLU A 108 3.82 -2.08 -9.45
C GLU A 108 5.29 -1.73 -9.22
N LYS A 109 6.21 -2.58 -9.70
CA LYS A 109 7.66 -2.34 -9.60
C LYS A 109 8.11 -1.15 -10.44
N ALA A 110 7.56 -0.96 -11.64
CA ALA A 110 7.86 0.20 -12.48
C ALA A 110 7.42 1.51 -11.79
N ILE A 111 6.21 1.54 -11.24
CA ILE A 111 5.70 2.69 -10.47
C ILE A 111 6.56 2.95 -9.24
N TYR A 112 6.91 1.90 -8.49
CA TYR A 112 7.76 1.99 -7.30
C TYR A 112 9.13 2.57 -7.61
N ASN A 113 9.75 2.15 -8.72
CA ASN A 113 11.05 2.65 -9.15
C ASN A 113 10.98 4.11 -9.57
N HIS A 114 9.99 4.49 -10.38
CA HIS A 114 9.80 5.88 -10.76
C HIS A 114 9.56 6.78 -9.54
N GLN A 115 8.77 6.32 -8.57
CA GLN A 115 8.58 7.04 -7.31
C GLN A 115 9.90 7.13 -6.51
N SER A 116 10.79 6.14 -6.61
CA SER A 116 12.10 6.19 -5.93
C SER A 116 12.94 7.34 -6.47
N GLU A 117 12.97 7.53 -7.79
CA GLU A 117 13.69 8.63 -8.45
C GLU A 117 13.16 9.99 -7.96
N LEU A 118 11.84 10.15 -7.90
CA LEU A 118 11.21 11.38 -7.40
C LEU A 118 11.52 11.62 -5.92
N ILE A 119 11.48 10.58 -5.09
CA ILE A 119 11.79 10.70 -3.67
C ILE A 119 13.25 11.10 -3.45
N GLU A 120 14.19 10.56 -4.23
CA GLU A 120 15.60 10.96 -4.13
C GLU A 120 15.79 12.45 -4.39
N LEU A 121 15.11 13.00 -5.40
CA LEU A 121 15.12 14.44 -5.67
C LEU A 121 14.56 15.26 -4.51
N VAL A 122 13.41 14.84 -3.97
CA VAL A 122 12.77 15.49 -2.82
C VAL A 122 13.68 15.47 -1.59
N LEU A 123 14.31 14.33 -1.29
CA LEU A 123 15.19 14.18 -0.14
C LEU A 123 16.38 15.14 -0.20
N VAL A 124 17.06 15.23 -1.35
CA VAL A 124 18.21 16.12 -1.52
C VAL A 124 17.85 17.57 -1.22
N VAL A 125 16.68 18.04 -1.67
CA VAL A 125 16.25 19.42 -1.43
C VAL A 125 15.79 19.61 0.01
N GLN A 126 14.99 18.68 0.55
CA GLN A 126 14.48 18.78 1.92
C GLN A 126 15.61 18.74 2.96
N ASP A 127 16.63 17.90 2.76
CA ASP A 127 17.78 17.82 3.68
C ASP A 127 18.56 19.14 3.69
N ARG A 128 18.76 19.77 2.52
CA ARG A 128 19.37 21.12 2.45
C ARG A 128 18.54 22.19 3.17
N VAL A 129 17.21 22.13 3.08
CA VAL A 129 16.32 23.06 3.81
C VAL A 129 16.46 22.83 5.32
N VAL A 130 16.53 21.58 5.77
CA VAL A 130 16.73 21.21 7.17
C VAL A 130 18.08 21.68 7.69
N ASP A 131 19.16 21.49 6.93
CA ASP A 131 20.50 21.94 7.31
C ASP A 131 20.54 23.46 7.51
N LEU A 132 19.92 24.23 6.62
CA LEU A 132 19.82 25.69 6.76
C LEU A 132 18.94 26.08 7.98
N ALA A 133 17.82 25.40 8.18
CA ALA A 133 16.91 25.69 9.28
C ALA A 133 17.53 25.38 10.64
N THR A 134 18.29 24.29 10.75
CA THR A 134 19.02 23.90 11.97
C THR A 134 20.23 24.80 12.23
N ALA A 135 20.89 25.29 11.18
CA ALA A 135 21.90 26.35 11.27
C ALA A 135 21.32 27.75 11.59
N SER A 136 20.00 27.86 11.81
CA SER A 136 19.27 29.12 12.06
C SER A 136 19.29 30.13 10.90
N ASP A 137 19.67 29.72 9.69
CA ASP A 137 19.54 30.51 8.47
C ASP A 137 18.15 30.33 7.84
N LEU A 138 17.14 30.85 8.55
CA LEU A 138 15.74 30.67 8.17
C LEU A 138 15.37 31.40 6.88
N GLU A 139 16.07 32.49 6.55
CA GLU A 139 15.81 33.22 5.31
C GLU A 139 16.25 32.40 4.10
N ALA A 140 17.47 31.85 4.13
CA ALA A 140 17.94 30.95 3.07
C ALA A 140 17.08 29.68 3.00
N ALA A 141 16.71 29.09 4.15
CA ALA A 141 15.87 27.90 4.20
C ALA A 141 14.49 28.13 3.55
N ARG A 142 13.82 29.25 3.86
CA ARG A 142 12.53 29.62 3.22
C ARG A 142 12.69 29.86 1.72
N SER A 143 13.72 30.58 1.31
CA SER A 143 14.01 30.86 -0.09
C SER A 143 14.24 29.57 -0.88
N LEU A 144 14.98 28.61 -0.31
CA LEU A 144 15.21 27.30 -0.91
C LEU A 144 13.91 26.48 -0.98
N MET A 145 13.12 26.47 0.10
CA MET A 145 11.84 25.75 0.15
C MET A 145 10.87 26.22 -0.95
N LEU A 146 10.71 27.54 -1.13
CA LEU A 146 9.80 28.11 -2.13
C LEU A 146 10.26 27.88 -3.57
N ARG A 147 11.58 27.93 -3.82
CA ARG A 147 12.14 27.85 -5.18
C ARG A 147 12.34 26.42 -5.65
N GLU A 148 12.73 25.51 -4.76
CA GLU A 148 13.15 24.16 -5.13
C GLU A 148 12.27 23.08 -4.51
N ALA A 149 11.80 23.21 -3.26
CA ALA A 149 11.11 22.10 -2.58
C ALA A 149 9.61 21.99 -2.88
N ILE A 150 8.89 23.12 -3.01
CA ILE A 150 7.45 23.15 -3.32
C ILE A 150 7.14 22.75 -4.78
N PRO A 151 7.93 23.15 -5.80
CA PRO A 151 7.62 22.83 -7.19
C PRO A 151 7.86 21.37 -7.62
N ILE A 152 8.49 20.55 -6.76
CA ILE A 152 8.76 19.11 -6.99
C ILE A 152 7.54 18.29 -6.55
#